data_AF-A0A4Q3J3S8-F1
#
_entry.id   AF-A0A4Q3J3S8-F1
#
_cell.length_a   1.000
_cell.length_b   1.000
_cell.length_c   1.000
_cell.angle_alpha   90.00
_cell.angle_beta   90.00
_cell.angle_gamma   90.00
#
_symmetry.space_group_name_H-M   'P 1'
#
loop_
_entity.id
_entity.type
_entity.pdbx_description
1 polymer ?
#
loop_
_entity_poly.entity_id
_entity_poly.type
_entity_poly.pdbx_seq_one_letter_code
_entity_poly.pdbx_strand_id
1 'polypeptide(L)'
;MARRHGSTRHGRWVTGLCLVASLLTLRPASAGADEASQRREATELADRGQESLERGDVEGALALFRRASQTLPSPAILLFEARCLVKLGRLLEASETYRRAETFALPPTAGGGAREALTVARDEGAQVRARLARLTVIIAGDQSPPSGLTLRLDGQAAISPGVERAVDP
;
A
#
# COMPACT_ATOMS: atom_id res chain seq x y z
N MET A 1 -68.14 5.67 45.15
CA MET A 1 -68.02 4.63 44.11
C MET A 1 -68.20 5.28 42.74
N ALA A 2 -67.31 4.97 41.81
CA ALA A 2 -66.86 5.83 40.72
C ALA A 2 -67.81 5.93 39.52
N ARG A 3 -67.81 7.14 38.92
CA ARG A 3 -68.52 7.56 37.70
C ARG A 3 -68.11 6.71 36.48
N ARG A 4 -69.08 6.12 35.77
CA ARG A 4 -68.84 5.52 34.45
C ARG A 4 -69.23 6.49 33.33
N HIS A 5 -68.30 6.64 32.41
CA HIS A 5 -68.21 7.65 31.37
C HIS A 5 -69.26 7.49 30.26
N GLY A 6 -69.72 8.64 29.77
CA GLY A 6 -70.59 8.76 28.61
C GLY A 6 -69.87 8.44 27.31
N SER A 7 -70.59 7.79 26.42
CA SER A 7 -70.25 7.55 25.03
C SER A 7 -70.56 8.79 24.18
N THR A 8 -69.54 9.40 23.57
CA THR A 8 -69.74 10.42 22.53
C THR A 8 -69.00 10.06 21.24
N ARG A 9 -69.80 9.60 20.28
CA ARG A 9 -69.90 10.05 18.88
C ARG A 9 -68.61 10.13 18.05
N HIS A 10 -68.54 9.20 17.10
CA HIS A 10 -67.70 9.22 15.91
C HIS A 10 -68.00 10.44 15.02
N GLY A 11 -66.95 11.19 14.68
CA GLY A 11 -67.04 12.36 13.83
C GLY A 11 -65.74 12.63 13.08
N ARG A 12 -65.55 11.91 11.97
CA ARG A 12 -64.97 12.38 10.68
C ARG A 12 -63.77 13.33 10.76
N TRP A 13 -62.55 12.80 10.70
CA TRP A 13 -61.38 13.54 10.20
C TRP A 13 -60.67 12.67 9.15
N VAL A 14 -61.15 12.78 7.91
CA VAL A 14 -60.45 12.29 6.71
C VAL A 14 -59.76 13.50 6.09
N THR A 15 -58.44 13.52 6.12
CA THR A 15 -57.53 14.03 5.07
C THR A 15 -56.10 13.97 5.60
N GLY A 16 -55.45 12.81 5.44
CA GLY A 16 -54.02 12.63 5.64
C GLY A 16 -53.49 11.81 4.48
N LEU A 17 -53.33 12.43 3.31
CA LEU A 17 -52.86 11.74 2.11
C LEU A 17 -51.36 11.98 1.91
N CYS A 18 -50.60 11.04 2.46
CA CYS A 18 -49.42 10.39 1.88
C CYS A 18 -48.52 11.23 0.95
N LEU A 19 -47.47 11.82 1.51
CA LEU A 19 -46.26 12.19 0.78
C LEU A 19 -45.06 11.52 1.48
N VAL A 20 -45.06 10.18 1.46
CA VAL A 20 -43.94 9.39 1.99
C VAL A 20 -42.86 9.33 0.92
N ALA A 21 -41.74 9.97 1.27
CA ALA A 21 -40.54 10.15 0.47
C ALA A 21 -40.02 8.84 -0.15
N SER A 22 -40.07 8.77 -1.48
CA SER A 22 -39.34 7.77 -2.28
C SER A 22 -37.86 8.16 -2.44
N LEU A 23 -37.13 8.28 -1.33
CA LEU A 23 -35.66 8.31 -1.35
C LEU A 23 -35.13 6.87 -1.40
N LEU A 24 -35.33 6.19 -2.53
CA LEU A 24 -34.84 4.83 -2.74
C LEU A 24 -33.50 4.86 -3.50
N THR A 25 -32.43 4.73 -2.71
CA THR A 25 -31.16 4.04 -3.01
C THR A 25 -30.36 4.50 -4.23
N LEU A 26 -29.54 5.55 -4.04
CA LEU A 26 -28.32 5.74 -4.83
C LEU A 26 -27.30 4.67 -4.40
N ARG A 27 -27.28 3.54 -5.11
CA ARG A 27 -26.30 2.45 -4.91
C ARG A 27 -25.02 2.83 -5.66
N PRO A 28 -23.86 2.98 -5.02
CA PRO A 28 -22.63 3.35 -5.73
C PRO A 28 -22.19 2.14 -6.57
N ALA A 29 -22.41 2.19 -7.88
CA ALA A 29 -22.03 1.14 -8.82
C ALA A 29 -20.60 1.33 -9.39
N SER A 30 -19.90 2.40 -9.00
CA SER A 30 -18.61 2.79 -9.58
C SER A 30 -17.40 2.06 -9.00
N ALA A 31 -17.42 1.69 -7.71
CA ALA A 31 -16.24 1.14 -7.03
C ALA A 31 -15.69 -0.16 -7.66
N GLY A 32 -16.57 -1.04 -8.16
CA GLY A 32 -16.15 -2.30 -8.78
C GLY A 32 -15.65 -2.16 -10.22
N ALA A 33 -16.11 -1.14 -10.95
CA ALA A 33 -15.67 -0.89 -12.32
C ALA A 33 -14.24 -0.31 -12.34
N ASP A 34 -13.95 0.60 -11.40
CA ASP A 34 -12.64 1.22 -11.25
C ASP A 34 -11.58 0.19 -10.84
N GLU A 35 -11.87 -0.69 -9.87
CA GLU A 35 -10.95 -1.75 -9.43
C GLU A 35 -10.65 -2.76 -10.55
N ALA A 36 -11.68 -3.15 -11.32
CA ALA A 36 -11.48 -4.05 -12.46
C ALA A 36 -10.61 -3.42 -13.55
N SER A 37 -10.75 -2.11 -13.80
CA SER A 37 -9.90 -1.37 -14.73
C SER A 37 -8.45 -1.29 -14.23
N GLN A 38 -8.24 -0.91 -12.96
CA GLN A 38 -6.92 -0.85 -12.35
C GLN A 38 -6.21 -2.21 -12.37
N ARG A 39 -6.95 -3.31 -12.11
CA ARG A 39 -6.39 -4.66 -12.19
C ARG A 39 -5.90 -5.00 -13.60
N ARG A 40 -6.65 -4.65 -14.64
CA ARG A 40 -6.24 -4.87 -16.03
C ARG A 40 -4.99 -4.06 -16.36
N GLU A 41 -5.00 -2.77 -16.06
CA GLU A 41 -3.85 -1.89 -16.31
C GLU A 41 -2.59 -2.36 -15.56
N ALA A 42 -2.70 -2.70 -14.27
CA ALA A 42 -1.58 -3.21 -13.49
C ALA A 42 -1.04 -4.54 -14.04
N THR A 43 -1.92 -5.41 -14.55
CA THR A 43 -1.52 -6.68 -15.18
C THR A 43 -0.77 -6.41 -16.48
N GLU A 44 -1.30 -5.57 -17.36
CA GLU A 44 -0.64 -5.20 -18.62
C GLU A 44 0.74 -4.54 -18.39
N LEU A 45 0.85 -3.69 -17.37
CA LEU A 45 2.13 -3.10 -16.98
C LEU A 45 3.11 -4.16 -16.45
N ALA A 46 2.64 -5.10 -15.63
CA ALA A 46 3.47 -6.16 -15.08
C ALA A 46 3.96 -7.13 -16.17
N ASP A 47 3.09 -7.51 -17.10
CA ASP A 47 3.42 -8.39 -18.23
C ASP A 47 4.52 -7.76 -19.10
N ARG A 48 4.35 -6.48 -19.47
CA ARG A 48 5.39 -5.72 -20.19
C ARG A 48 6.67 -5.58 -19.37
N GLY A 49 6.55 -5.45 -18.05
CA GLY A 49 7.71 -5.43 -17.14
C GLY A 49 8.50 -6.73 -17.20
N GLN A 50 7.80 -7.87 -17.26
CA GLN A 50 8.41 -9.18 -17.41
C GLN A 50 9.08 -9.32 -18.78
N GLU A 51 8.42 -8.90 -19.87
CA GLU A 51 9.03 -8.89 -21.21
C GLU A 51 10.30 -8.02 -21.27
N SER A 52 10.32 -6.88 -20.58
CA SER A 52 11.54 -6.06 -20.47
C SER A 52 12.64 -6.77 -19.69
N LEU A 53 12.32 -7.46 -18.59
CA LEU A 53 13.30 -8.29 -17.85
C LEU A 53 13.88 -9.41 -18.72
N GLU A 54 13.04 -10.10 -19.48
CA GLU A 54 13.45 -11.18 -20.37
C GLU A 54 14.41 -10.69 -21.46
N ARG A 55 14.25 -9.44 -21.90
CA ARG A 55 15.16 -8.76 -22.84
C ARG A 55 16.39 -8.15 -22.18
N GLY A 56 16.53 -8.24 -20.86
CA GLY A 56 17.65 -7.67 -20.11
C GLY A 56 17.55 -6.16 -19.85
N ASP A 57 16.43 -5.52 -20.21
CA ASP A 57 16.14 -4.12 -19.91
C ASP A 57 15.59 -3.98 -18.49
N VAL A 58 16.50 -4.02 -17.52
CA VAL A 58 16.15 -4.05 -16.09
C VAL A 58 15.58 -2.70 -15.62
N GLU A 59 16.11 -1.59 -16.14
CA GLU A 59 15.61 -0.24 -15.83
C GLU A 59 14.20 -0.01 -16.37
N GLY A 60 13.93 -0.40 -17.62
CA GLY A 60 12.61 -0.33 -18.21
C GLY A 60 11.61 -1.22 -17.47
N ALA A 61 12.03 -2.43 -17.10
CA ALA A 61 11.22 -3.31 -16.27
C ALA A 61 10.88 -2.69 -14.90
N LEU A 62 11.86 -2.11 -14.22
CA LEU A 62 11.63 -1.45 -12.92
C LEU A 62 10.61 -0.31 -13.05
N ALA A 63 10.69 0.49 -14.11
CA ALA A 63 9.72 1.55 -14.36
C ALA A 63 8.30 1.01 -14.56
N LEU A 64 8.16 -0.11 -15.27
CA LEU A 64 6.87 -0.77 -15.51
C LEU A 64 6.30 -1.38 -14.23
N PHE A 65 7.10 -2.12 -13.45
CA PHE A 65 6.64 -2.70 -12.18
C PHE A 65 6.28 -1.65 -11.14
N ARG A 66 7.00 -0.53 -11.06
CA ARG A 66 6.62 0.59 -10.19
C ARG A 66 5.28 1.19 -10.57
N ARG A 67 5.03 1.38 -11.86
CA ARG A 67 3.71 1.86 -12.31
C ARG A 67 2.63 0.84 -11.98
N ALA A 68 2.88 -0.44 -12.23
CA ALA A 68 1.94 -1.51 -11.88
C ALA A 68 1.63 -1.53 -10.38
N SER A 69 2.66 -1.41 -9.52
CA SER A 69 2.49 -1.43 -8.06
C SER A 69 1.85 -0.16 -7.52
N GLN A 70 1.98 0.98 -8.21
CA GLN A 70 1.24 2.21 -7.92
C GLN A 70 -0.23 2.13 -8.34
N THR A 71 -0.52 1.47 -9.47
CA THR A 71 -1.89 1.27 -9.96
C THR A 71 -2.66 0.28 -9.10
N LEU A 72 -2.13 -0.93 -8.89
CA LEU A 72 -2.72 -1.93 -8.01
C LEU A 72 -1.62 -2.78 -7.35
N PRO A 73 -1.26 -2.49 -6.09
CA PRO A 73 -0.28 -3.27 -5.34
C PRO A 73 -0.66 -4.75 -5.24
N SER A 74 0.31 -5.64 -5.44
CA SER A 74 0.19 -7.07 -5.12
C SER A 74 1.56 -7.63 -4.71
N PRO A 75 1.62 -8.74 -3.94
CA PRO A 75 2.90 -9.28 -3.51
C PRO A 75 3.75 -9.76 -4.68
N ALA A 76 3.14 -10.25 -5.76
CA ALA A 76 3.85 -10.69 -6.97
C ALA A 76 4.49 -9.50 -7.71
N ILE A 77 3.75 -8.41 -7.91
CA ILE A 77 4.29 -7.21 -8.58
C ILE A 77 5.44 -6.61 -7.74
N LEU A 78 5.24 -6.50 -6.42
CA LEU A 78 6.27 -5.98 -5.52
C LEU A 78 7.52 -6.88 -5.47
N LEU A 79 7.35 -8.20 -5.53
CA LEU A 79 8.46 -9.15 -5.63
C LEU A 79 9.30 -8.90 -6.91
N PHE A 80 8.68 -8.74 -8.07
CA PHE A 80 9.41 -8.44 -9.30
C PHE A 80 10.04 -7.05 -9.31
N GLU A 81 9.37 -6.04 -8.75
CA GLU A 81 9.95 -4.71 -8.53
C GLU A 81 11.23 -4.80 -7.69
N ALA A 82 11.19 -5.53 -6.57
CA ALA A 82 12.33 -5.75 -5.70
C ALA A 82 13.48 -6.51 -6.39
N ARG A 83 13.16 -7.53 -7.19
CA ARG A 83 14.17 -8.25 -7.99
C ARG A 83 14.86 -7.37 -9.03
N CYS A 84 14.13 -6.45 -9.66
CA CYS A 84 14.74 -5.45 -10.54
C CYS A 84 15.72 -4.56 -9.77
N LEU A 85 15.32 -4.07 -8.59
CA LEU A 85 16.18 -3.26 -7.73
C LEU A 85 17.47 -4.01 -7.33
N VAL A 86 17.37 -5.30 -7.00
CA VAL A 86 18.54 -6.15 -6.72
C VAL A 86 19.48 -6.25 -7.92
N LYS A 87 18.94 -6.49 -9.12
CA LYS A 87 19.72 -6.56 -10.36
C LYS A 87 20.45 -5.25 -10.67
N LEU A 88 19.88 -4.12 -10.27
CA LEU A 88 20.47 -2.78 -10.41
C LEU A 88 21.40 -2.39 -9.26
N GLY A 89 21.59 -3.25 -8.25
CA GLY A 89 22.42 -2.96 -7.07
C GLY A 89 21.80 -2.00 -6.06
N ARG A 90 20.51 -1.66 -6.20
CA ARG A 90 19.77 -0.75 -5.29
C ARG A 90 19.20 -1.51 -4.11
N LEU A 91 20.08 -2.03 -3.25
CA LEU A 91 19.74 -3.04 -2.25
C LEU A 91 18.87 -2.49 -1.11
N LEU A 92 19.07 -1.24 -0.70
CA LEU A 92 18.30 -0.60 0.36
C LEU A 92 16.84 -0.47 -0.07
N GLU A 93 16.62 0.04 -1.27
CA GLU A 93 15.29 0.15 -1.84
C GLU A 93 14.68 -1.22 -2.11
N ALA A 94 15.45 -2.18 -2.61
CA ALA A 94 15.00 -3.56 -2.77
C ALA A 94 14.51 -4.14 -1.44
N SER A 95 15.25 -3.92 -0.35
CA SER A 95 14.90 -4.44 0.98
C SER A 95 13.56 -3.89 1.50
N GLU A 96 13.28 -2.62 1.23
CA GLU A 96 12.01 -1.99 1.61
C GLU A 96 10.86 -2.51 0.74
N THR A 97 11.09 -2.70 -0.57
CA THR A 97 10.09 -3.28 -1.47
C THR A 97 9.81 -4.75 -1.13
N TYR A 98 10.83 -5.54 -0.77
CA TYR A 98 10.62 -6.90 -0.23
C TYR A 98 9.82 -6.88 1.08
N ARG A 99 10.09 -5.92 1.98
CA ARG A 99 9.32 -5.76 3.21
C ARG A 99 7.85 -5.47 2.92
N ARG A 100 7.56 -4.60 1.94
CA ARG A 100 6.19 -4.32 1.49
C ARG A 100 5.51 -5.58 0.91
N ALA A 101 6.27 -6.38 0.15
CA ALA A 101 5.77 -7.64 -0.39
C ALA A 101 5.48 -8.67 0.71
N GLU A 102 6.43 -8.96 1.61
CA GLU A 102 6.28 -10.00 2.64
C GLU A 102 5.22 -9.66 3.70
N THR A 103 4.96 -8.37 3.93
CA THR A 103 3.93 -7.88 4.87
C THR A 103 2.58 -7.58 4.20
N PHE A 104 2.44 -7.90 2.92
CA PHE A 104 1.22 -7.62 2.16
C PHE A 104 0.03 -8.41 2.71
N ALA A 105 -1.03 -7.70 3.09
CA ALA A 105 -2.24 -8.31 3.64
C ALA A 105 -3.02 -9.05 2.54
N LEU A 106 -3.18 -10.37 2.72
CA LEU A 106 -3.96 -11.20 1.80
C LEU A 106 -5.37 -11.47 2.34
N PRO A 107 -6.41 -11.46 1.48
CA PRO A 107 -7.72 -11.95 1.86
C PRO A 107 -7.67 -13.46 2.12
N PRO A 108 -8.58 -14.03 2.94
CA PRO A 108 -8.63 -15.47 3.19
C PRO A 108 -8.76 -16.31 1.92
N THR A 109 -9.39 -15.75 0.89
CA THR A 109 -9.63 -16.35 -0.44
C THR A 109 -8.43 -16.26 -1.39
N ALA A 110 -7.30 -15.69 -0.97
CA ALA A 110 -6.13 -15.55 -1.82
C ALA A 110 -5.63 -16.91 -2.36
N GLY A 111 -5.25 -16.93 -3.63
CA GLY A 111 -4.70 -18.11 -4.29
C GLY A 111 -3.30 -18.48 -3.79
N GLY A 112 -2.84 -19.69 -4.14
CA GLY A 112 -1.52 -20.20 -3.78
C GLY A 112 -0.37 -19.29 -4.21
N GLY A 113 -0.40 -18.78 -5.45
CA GLY A 113 0.66 -17.91 -5.98
C GLY A 113 0.86 -16.61 -5.21
N ALA A 114 -0.21 -16.04 -4.63
CA ALA A 114 -0.08 -14.84 -3.80
C ALA A 114 0.65 -15.13 -2.48
N ARG A 115 0.37 -16.29 -1.86
CA ARG A 115 1.06 -16.73 -0.64
C ARG A 115 2.51 -17.10 -0.92
N GLU A 116 2.75 -17.78 -2.03
CA GLU A 116 4.10 -18.11 -2.48
C GLU A 116 4.94 -16.85 -2.70
N ALA A 117 4.38 -15.81 -3.33
CA ALA A 117 5.06 -14.54 -3.48
C ALA A 117 5.46 -13.89 -2.15
N LEU A 118 4.64 -13.99 -1.09
CA LEU A 118 5.02 -13.54 0.26
C LEU A 118 6.23 -14.30 0.78
N THR A 119 6.21 -15.63 0.67
CA THR A 119 7.29 -16.50 1.15
C THR A 119 8.59 -16.21 0.42
N VAL A 120 8.54 -16.13 -0.92
CA VAL A 120 9.71 -15.82 -1.74
C VAL A 120 10.24 -14.42 -1.43
N ALA A 121 9.36 -13.43 -1.27
CA ALA A 121 9.76 -12.08 -0.89
C ALA A 121 10.45 -12.03 0.49
N ARG A 122 9.99 -12.84 1.44
CA ARG A 122 10.62 -12.97 2.76
C ARG A 122 12.02 -13.54 2.66
N ASP A 123 12.18 -14.62 1.91
CA ASP A 123 13.46 -15.33 1.80
C ASP A 123 14.49 -14.51 1.01
N GLU A 124 14.11 -13.95 -0.14
CA GLU A 124 14.98 -13.08 -0.93
C GLU A 124 15.28 -11.76 -0.20
N GLY A 125 14.28 -11.18 0.47
CA GLY A 125 14.44 -9.98 1.28
C GLY A 125 15.42 -10.17 2.44
N ALA A 126 15.41 -11.33 3.10
CA ALA A 126 16.38 -11.67 4.13
C ALA A 126 17.82 -11.71 3.59
N GLN A 127 18.02 -12.29 2.40
CA GLN A 127 19.34 -12.33 1.74
C GLN A 127 19.84 -10.92 1.38
N VAL A 128 18.95 -10.05 0.89
CA VAL A 128 19.30 -8.66 0.58
C VAL A 128 19.66 -7.89 1.85
N ARG A 129 18.85 -7.98 2.90
CA ARG A 129 19.11 -7.31 4.18
C ARG A 129 20.44 -7.72 4.81
N ALA A 130 20.88 -8.97 4.63
CA ALA A 130 22.18 -9.44 5.09
C ALA A 130 23.37 -8.78 4.36
N ARG A 131 23.15 -8.21 3.17
CA ARG A 131 24.18 -7.51 2.37
C ARG A 131 24.23 -6.01 2.63
N LEU A 132 23.25 -5.43 3.32
CA LEU A 132 23.23 -4.00 3.61
C LEU A 132 24.28 -3.65 4.65
N ALA A 133 25.01 -2.57 4.40
CA ALA A 133 25.92 -2.00 5.39
C ALA A 133 25.13 -1.23 6.46
N ARG A 134 25.73 -1.10 7.64
CA ARG A 134 25.15 -0.36 8.76
C ARG A 134 26.00 0.86 9.06
N LEU A 135 25.37 2.02 9.13
CA LEU A 135 26.01 3.29 9.41
C LEU A 135 25.38 3.94 10.64
N THR A 136 26.23 4.36 11.58
CA THR A 136 25.84 5.19 12.72
C THR A 136 26.72 6.42 12.73
N VAL A 137 26.10 7.61 12.70
CA VAL A 137 26.83 8.89 12.76
C VAL A 137 26.81 9.40 14.18
N ILE A 138 27.97 9.55 14.80
CA ILE A 138 28.11 10.10 16.16
C ILE A 138 28.76 11.48 16.05
N ILE A 139 28.13 12.50 16.62
CA ILE A 139 28.72 13.83 16.77
C ILE A 139 29.36 13.89 18.15
N ALA A 140 30.68 13.91 18.21
CA ALA A 140 31.44 14.04 19.44
C ALA A 140 31.88 15.49 19.66
N GLY A 141 31.78 15.97 20.90
CA GLY A 141 32.18 17.30 21.33
C GLY A 141 31.94 17.47 22.82
N ASP A 142 32.66 18.40 23.43
CA ASP A 142 32.45 18.84 24.82
C ASP A 142 31.23 19.78 24.97
N GLN A 143 30.73 20.30 23.85
CA GLN A 143 29.57 21.17 23.77
C GLN A 143 28.43 20.53 22.99
N SER A 144 27.19 20.88 23.36
CA SER A 144 26.00 20.48 22.63
C SER A 144 26.09 20.90 21.15
N PRO A 145 25.63 20.05 20.20
CA PRO A 145 25.63 20.41 18.80
C PRO A 145 24.85 21.72 18.58
N PRO A 146 25.32 22.59 17.67
CA PRO A 146 24.69 23.89 17.44
C PRO A 146 23.25 23.73 16.97
N SER A 147 22.39 24.67 17.40
CA SER A 147 21.01 24.74 16.91
C SER A 147 21.00 24.95 15.40
N GLY A 148 20.22 24.12 14.68
CA GLY A 148 20.15 24.15 13.22
C GLY A 148 21.17 23.26 12.49
N LEU A 149 21.99 22.48 13.21
CA LEU A 149 22.84 21.46 12.59
C LEU A 149 21.97 20.46 11.82
N THR A 150 22.24 20.31 10.52
CA THR A 150 21.56 19.35 9.65
C THR A 150 22.59 18.37 9.09
N LEU A 151 22.45 17.10 9.44
CA LEU A 151 23.24 16.02 8.82
C LEU A 151 22.49 15.50 7.60
N ARG A 152 23.20 15.25 6.50
CA ARG A 152 22.63 14.69 5.26
C ARG A 152 23.53 13.56 4.79
N LEU A 153 22.93 12.48 4.30
CA LEU A 153 23.65 11.36 3.69
C LEU A 153 23.54 11.48 2.17
N ASP A 154 24.67 11.55 1.47
CA ASP A 154 24.74 11.75 0.01
C ASP A 154 23.94 12.96 -0.52
N GLY A 155 23.87 14.02 0.29
CA GLY A 155 23.05 15.19 -0.01
C GLY A 155 21.54 14.91 0.01
N GLN A 156 21.08 13.73 0.42
CA GLN A 156 19.67 13.41 0.64
C GLN A 156 19.24 13.73 2.08
N ALA A 157 18.05 13.32 2.48
CA ALA A 157 17.30 13.74 3.67
C ALA A 157 18.12 13.93 4.96
N ALA A 158 17.58 14.77 5.87
CA ALA A 158 18.18 14.99 7.18
C ALA A 158 18.23 13.68 7.99
N ILE A 159 19.40 13.36 8.55
CA ILE A 159 19.59 12.19 9.42
C ILE A 159 19.85 12.61 10.87
N SER A 160 19.36 11.81 11.81
CA SER A 160 19.63 12.01 13.24
C SER A 160 20.94 11.33 13.64
N PRO A 161 21.80 12.00 14.43
CA PRO A 161 22.97 11.36 15.01
C PRO A 161 22.56 10.27 16.00
N GLY A 162 23.43 9.27 16.21
CA GLY A 162 23.25 8.17 17.16
C GLY A 162 22.25 7.10 16.73
N VAL A 163 21.59 7.26 15.58
CA VAL A 163 20.64 6.29 15.04
C VAL A 163 21.33 5.44 13.97
N GLU A 164 21.35 4.12 14.17
CA GLU A 164 21.84 3.17 13.18
C GLU A 164 20.92 3.14 11.95
N ARG A 165 21.50 3.12 10.75
CA ARG A 165 20.78 3.08 9.48
C ARG A 165 21.37 2.04 8.55
N ALA A 166 20.51 1.38 7.79
CA ALA A 166 20.94 0.56 6.67
C ALA A 166 21.26 1.45 5.46
N VAL A 167 22.38 1.17 4.79
CA VAL A 167 22.83 1.85 3.58
C VAL A 167 23.25 0.82 2.52
N ASP A 168 23.21 1.23 1.26
CA ASP A 168 23.79 0.44 0.17
C ASP A 168 25.32 0.30 0.40
N PRO A 169 25.91 -0.88 0.05
CA PRO A 169 27.33 -1.15 0.26
C PRO A 169 28.27 -0.36 -0.66
#